data_AF-A0A2H6LKY1-F1
#
_entry.id   AF-A0A2H6LKY1-F1
#
_cell.length_a   1.000
_cell.length_b   1.000
_cell.length_c   1.000
_cell.angle_alpha   90.00
_cell.angle_beta   90.00
_cell.angle_gamma   90.00
#
_symmetry.space_group_name_H-M   'P 1'
#
loop_
_entity.id
_entity.type
_entity.pdbx_description
1 polymer ?
#
loop_
_entity_poly.entity_id
_entity_poly.type
_entity_poly.pdbx_seq_one_letter_code
_entity_poly.pdbx_strand_id
1 'polypeptide(L)'
;MSLSTLPIEFELTAAKILSAHYLHSRFKLTAEIEKGLLVIDFQGYFTETFDPKNRPYANPVNEFYRNNKVDFRLFWGSEHLALSGWWRNAILSLEYTPIQQEWLNEDGEEISRPYPDGDKFEAIAASLYPILQRYFPI
;
A
#
# COMPACT_ATOMS: atom_id res chain seq x y z
N MET A 1 11.71 -15.00 10.05
CA MET A 1 10.62 -14.38 9.27
C MET A 1 9.75 -15.49 8.71
N SER A 2 8.47 -15.52 9.07
CA SER A 2 7.48 -16.44 8.51
C SER A 2 6.59 -15.66 7.55
N LEU A 3 6.71 -15.92 6.26
CA LEU A 3 5.79 -15.39 5.26
C LEU A 3 4.42 -16.04 5.48
N SER A 4 3.44 -15.23 5.85
CA SER A 4 2.05 -15.65 5.97
C SER A 4 1.30 -15.31 4.69
N THR A 5 0.55 -16.27 4.15
CA THR A 5 -0.36 -16.00 3.03
C THR A 5 -1.51 -15.13 3.50
N LEU A 6 -1.70 -13.96 2.88
CA LEU A 6 -2.87 -13.12 3.11
C LEU A 6 -4.14 -13.85 2.60
N PRO A 7 -5.30 -13.64 3.22
CA PRO A 7 -6.56 -14.11 2.66
C PRO A 7 -6.77 -13.55 1.25
N ILE A 8 -7.11 -14.41 0.28
CA ILE A 8 -7.27 -14.00 -1.13
C ILE A 8 -8.30 -12.87 -1.30
N GLU A 9 -9.38 -12.89 -0.49
CA GLU A 9 -10.40 -11.83 -0.51
C GLU A 9 -9.85 -10.48 -0.04
N PHE A 10 -8.95 -10.48 0.94
CA PHE A 10 -8.24 -9.29 1.38
C PHE A 10 -7.35 -8.76 0.24
N GLU A 11 -6.53 -9.63 -0.36
CA GLU A 11 -5.62 -9.23 -1.44
C GLU A 11 -6.37 -8.61 -2.62
N LEU A 12 -7.47 -9.23 -3.05
CA LEU A 12 -8.30 -8.73 -4.14
C LEU A 12 -8.96 -7.39 -3.81
N THR A 13 -9.44 -7.23 -2.57
CA THR A 13 -10.11 -6.00 -2.15
C THR A 13 -9.10 -4.85 -2.01
N ALA A 14 -7.94 -5.11 -1.38
CA ALA A 14 -6.86 -4.14 -1.25
C ALA A 14 -6.31 -3.72 -2.63
N ALA A 15 -6.07 -4.67 -3.54
CA ALA A 15 -5.64 -4.37 -4.90
C ALA A 15 -6.67 -3.51 -5.66
N LYS A 16 -7.97 -3.74 -5.45
CA LYS A 16 -9.05 -2.93 -6.05
C LYS A 16 -9.06 -1.50 -5.53
N ILE A 17 -8.89 -1.30 -4.22
CA ILE A 17 -8.75 0.05 -3.63
C ILE A 17 -7.60 0.78 -4.32
N LEU A 18 -6.43 0.16 -4.39
CA LEU A 18 -5.25 0.83 -4.95
C LEU A 18 -5.38 1.11 -6.44
N SER A 19 -5.98 0.21 -7.20
CA SER A 19 -6.21 0.41 -8.63
C SER A 19 -7.15 1.60 -8.91
N ALA A 20 -8.01 1.98 -7.96
CA ALA A 20 -8.84 3.17 -8.07
C ALA A 20 -8.05 4.48 -7.91
N HIS A 21 -6.96 4.45 -7.12
CA HIS A 21 -6.08 5.60 -6.89
C HIS A 21 -4.87 5.64 -7.83
N TYR A 22 -4.47 4.49 -8.37
CA TYR A 22 -3.35 4.32 -9.29
C TYR A 22 -3.82 3.61 -10.57
N LEU A 23 -4.53 4.35 -11.43
CA LEU A 23 -5.24 3.83 -12.62
C LEU A 23 -4.38 2.98 -13.58
N HIS A 24 -3.08 3.24 -13.63
CA HIS A 24 -2.13 2.54 -14.50
C HIS A 24 -1.20 1.62 -13.73
N SER A 25 -1.65 1.11 -12.58
CA SER A 25 -0.85 0.25 -11.73
C SER A 25 -1.65 -0.95 -11.23
N ARG A 26 -0.93 -2.05 -11.06
CA ARG A 26 -1.36 -3.23 -10.32
C ARG A 26 -0.39 -3.43 -9.16
N PHE A 27 -0.86 -4.12 -8.13
CA PHE A 27 -0.08 -4.33 -6.93
C PHE A 27 0.08 -5.81 -6.65
N LYS A 28 1.32 -6.21 -6.36
CA LYS A 28 1.63 -7.49 -5.70
C LYS A 28 1.81 -7.20 -4.22
N LEU A 29 1.13 -7.97 -3.38
CA LEU A 29 1.24 -7.85 -1.94
C LEU A 29 2.17 -8.94 -1.42
N THR A 30 3.05 -8.59 -0.49
CA THR A 30 3.80 -9.54 0.32
C THR A 30 3.65 -9.16 1.78
N ALA A 31 3.41 -10.13 2.65
CA ALA A 31 3.07 -9.86 4.04
C ALA A 31 3.92 -10.65 5.02
N GLU A 32 4.19 -10.01 6.15
CA GLU A 32 4.85 -10.57 7.31
C GLU A 32 3.99 -10.33 8.54
N ILE A 33 3.77 -11.36 9.35
CA ILE A 33 3.04 -11.26 10.62
C ILE A 33 4.00 -11.67 11.73
N GLU A 34 4.28 -10.75 12.64
CA GLU A 34 5.16 -11.00 13.78
C GLU A 34 4.64 -10.28 15.03
N LYS A 35 4.44 -11.01 16.13
CA LYS A 35 4.15 -10.46 17.47
C LYS A 35 3.04 -9.39 17.52
N GLY A 36 1.90 -9.63 16.86
CA GLY A 36 0.78 -8.68 16.86
C GLY A 36 0.99 -7.46 15.96
N LEU A 37 1.92 -7.56 15.02
CA LEU A 37 2.12 -6.60 13.94
C LEU A 37 2.00 -7.32 12.60
N LEU A 38 1.17 -6.78 11.73
CA LEU A 38 1.09 -7.13 10.31
C LEU A 38 1.81 -6.05 9.50
N VAL A 39 2.76 -6.46 8.68
CA VAL A 39 3.44 -5.61 7.71
C VAL A 39 3.08 -6.10 6.31
N ILE A 40 2.62 -5.21 5.44
CA ILE A 40 2.32 -5.53 4.03
C ILE A 40 3.11 -4.58 3.13
N ASP A 41 3.91 -5.16 2.25
CA ASP A 41 4.55 -4.46 1.15
C ASP A 41 3.65 -4.47 -0.09
N PHE A 42 3.27 -3.28 -0.54
CA PHE A 42 2.53 -3.09 -1.78
C PHE A 42 3.49 -2.73 -2.90
N GLN A 43 3.82 -3.71 -3.74
CA GLN A 43 4.73 -3.54 -4.85
C GLN A 43 3.98 -3.14 -6.12
N GLY A 44 4.22 -1.93 -6.61
CA GLY A 44 3.61 -1.40 -7.82
C GLY A 44 4.21 -1.95 -9.11
N TYR A 45 3.36 -2.28 -10.08
CA TYR A 45 3.74 -2.63 -11.45
C TYR A 45 2.83 -1.90 -12.42
N PHE A 46 3.35 -1.44 -13.55
CA PHE A 46 2.55 -0.78 -14.57
C PHE A 46 1.50 -1.73 -15.16
N THR A 47 0.28 -1.24 -15.37
CA THR A 47 -0.68 -1.91 -16.24
C THR A 47 -0.42 -1.42 -17.66
N GLU A 48 0.21 -2.28 -18.45
CA GLU A 48 0.48 -2.01 -19.86
C GLU A 48 -0.80 -1.69 -20.66
N THR A 49 -0.69 -0.74 -21.59
CA THR A 49 -1.65 -0.53 -22.69
C THR A 49 -1.11 -1.05 -24.03
N PHE A 50 -0.26 -2.08 -24.03
CA PHE A 50 0.24 -2.65 -25.29
C PHE A 50 -0.76 -3.63 -25.91
N ASP A 51 -0.60 -3.85 -27.22
CA ASP A 51 -1.26 -4.97 -27.92
C ASP A 51 -0.93 -6.26 -27.16
N PRO A 52 -1.94 -7.03 -26.69
CA PRO A 52 -1.73 -8.29 -25.97
C PRO A 52 -0.78 -9.27 -26.65
N LYS A 53 -0.62 -9.18 -27.98
CA LYS A 53 0.29 -10.02 -28.78
C LYS A 53 1.76 -9.59 -28.72
N ASN A 54 2.06 -8.37 -28.27
CA ASN A 54 3.39 -7.77 -28.29
C ASN A 54 3.91 -7.43 -26.89
N ARG A 55 3.38 -8.08 -25.84
CA ARG A 55 3.90 -7.87 -24.48
C ARG A 55 5.33 -8.41 -24.37
N PRO A 56 6.29 -7.62 -23.85
CA PRO A 56 7.64 -8.10 -23.56
C PRO A 56 7.64 -9.35 -22.67
N TYR A 57 6.73 -9.42 -21.69
CA TYR A 57 6.59 -10.57 -20.79
C TYR A 57 5.12 -10.90 -20.52
N ALA A 58 4.80 -12.20 -20.50
CA ALA A 58 3.44 -12.66 -20.19
C ALA A 58 3.05 -12.46 -18.71
N ASN A 59 4.04 -12.53 -17.81
CA ASN A 59 3.82 -12.33 -16.38
C ASN A 59 3.65 -10.82 -16.08
N PRO A 60 2.49 -10.37 -15.61
CA PRO A 60 2.25 -8.95 -15.38
C PRO A 60 2.95 -8.38 -14.15
N VAL A 61 3.53 -9.21 -13.28
CA VAL A 61 4.38 -8.79 -12.14
C VAL A 61 5.85 -9.08 -12.42
N ASN A 62 6.24 -9.10 -13.70
CA ASN A 62 7.64 -9.15 -14.09
C ASN A 62 8.35 -7.84 -13.71
N GLU A 63 9.63 -7.94 -13.34
CA GLU A 63 10.47 -6.80 -12.96
C GLU A 63 10.54 -5.71 -14.04
N PHE A 64 10.42 -6.09 -15.32
CA PHE A 64 10.33 -5.13 -16.42
C PHE A 64 9.17 -4.13 -16.25
N TYR A 65 8.10 -4.51 -15.54
CA TYR A 65 6.94 -3.66 -15.28
C TYR A 65 7.00 -2.93 -13.94
N ARG A 66 8.09 -3.06 -13.17
CA ARG A 66 8.17 -2.51 -11.82
C ARG A 66 8.02 -0.99 -11.81
N ASN A 67 7.12 -0.49 -10.97
CA ASN A 67 6.95 0.93 -10.70
C ASN A 67 7.16 1.20 -9.21
N ASN A 68 8.42 1.42 -8.82
CA ASN A 68 8.77 1.66 -7.43
C ASN A 68 8.26 2.99 -6.88
N LYS A 69 7.86 3.94 -7.74
CA LYS A 69 7.34 5.26 -7.34
C LYS A 69 5.98 5.20 -6.64
N VAL A 70 5.27 4.09 -6.77
CA VAL A 70 3.95 3.89 -6.14
C VAL A 70 4.00 2.81 -5.07
N ASP A 71 5.19 2.38 -4.69
CA ASP A 71 5.35 1.47 -3.57
C ASP A 71 5.02 2.16 -2.27
N PHE A 72 4.40 1.39 -1.39
CA PHE A 72 4.27 1.78 0.00
C PHE A 72 4.18 0.52 0.86
N ARG A 73 4.52 0.72 2.12
CA ARG A 73 4.45 -0.27 3.18
C ARG A 73 3.32 0.09 4.11
N LEU A 74 2.58 -0.93 4.52
CA LEU A 74 1.52 -0.83 5.49
C LEU A 74 1.94 -1.53 6.76
N PHE A 75 1.69 -0.88 7.89
CA PHE A 75 1.83 -1.44 9.22
C PHE A 75 0.47 -1.44 9.89
N TRP A 76 0.11 -2.57 10.48
CA TRP A 76 -1.16 -2.77 11.16
C TRP A 76 -0.95 -3.50 12.49
N GLY A 77 -1.35 -2.87 13.58
CA GLY A 77 -1.30 -3.45 14.91
C GLY A 77 -1.97 -2.53 15.93
N SER A 78 -2.52 -3.10 17.01
CA SER A 78 -3.22 -2.33 18.05
C SER A 78 -4.28 -1.36 17.51
N GLU A 79 -5.03 -1.80 16.49
CA GLU A 79 -6.01 -1.00 15.75
C GLU A 79 -5.45 0.27 15.09
N HIS A 80 -4.14 0.37 14.94
CA HIS A 80 -3.45 1.48 14.30
C HIS A 80 -2.98 1.08 12.91
N LEU A 81 -3.28 1.93 11.91
CA LEU A 81 -2.78 1.79 10.55
C LEU A 81 -1.70 2.84 10.29
N ALA A 82 -0.52 2.42 9.85
CA ALA A 82 0.45 3.34 9.25
C ALA A 82 0.72 2.98 7.79
N LEU A 83 0.76 3.99 6.91
CA LEU A 83 1.18 3.85 5.52
C LEU A 83 2.44 4.66 5.29
N SER A 84 3.51 4.03 4.82
CA SER A 84 4.79 4.69 4.56
C SER A 84 5.20 4.47 3.11
N GLY A 85 5.48 5.54 2.38
CA GLY A 85 5.74 5.46 0.94
C GLY A 85 6.71 6.52 0.45
N TRP A 86 7.32 6.26 -0.71
CA TRP A 86 8.18 7.23 -1.37
C TRP A 86 7.37 8.36 -1.98
N TRP A 87 7.70 9.59 -1.60
CA TRP A 87 7.16 10.81 -2.16
C TRP A 87 8.26 11.74 -2.63
N ARG A 88 8.31 11.90 -3.96
CA ARG A 88 9.36 12.63 -4.66
C ARG A 88 10.73 12.03 -4.30
N ASN A 89 11.38 12.56 -3.28
CA ASN A 89 12.71 12.17 -2.81
C ASN A 89 12.74 11.87 -1.30
N ALA A 90 11.59 11.78 -0.64
CA ALA A 90 11.52 11.48 0.78
C ALA A 90 10.51 10.37 1.08
N ILE A 91 10.75 9.58 2.11
CA ILE A 91 9.78 8.65 2.67
C ILE A 91 8.90 9.43 3.65
N LEU A 92 7.61 9.47 3.37
CA LEU A 92 6.64 10.11 4.26
C LEU A 92 5.65 9.05 4.74
N SER A 93 5.23 9.19 5.99
CA SER A 93 4.37 8.22 6.67
C SER A 93 3.08 8.90 7.12
N LEU A 94 1.96 8.22 6.92
CA LEU A 94 0.66 8.55 7.48
C LEU A 94 0.37 7.57 8.61
N GLU A 95 0.23 8.08 9.82
CA GLU A 95 -0.40 7.38 10.92
C GLU A 95 -1.91 7.67 10.90
N TYR A 96 -2.72 6.61 10.96
CA TYR A 96 -4.15 6.68 10.70
C TYR A 96 -4.98 5.88 11.70
N THR A 97 -5.95 6.57 12.26
CA THR A 97 -7.17 6.02 12.85
C THR A 97 -8.39 6.75 12.25
N PRO A 98 -9.63 6.24 12.44
CA PRO A 98 -10.82 6.95 11.98
C PRO A 98 -11.03 8.33 12.60
N ILE A 99 -10.37 8.62 13.73
CA ILE A 99 -10.51 9.88 14.48
C ILE A 99 -9.29 10.80 14.36
N GLN A 100 -8.15 10.30 13.89
CA GLN A 100 -6.87 11.02 13.90
C GLN A 100 -6.01 10.61 12.70
N GLN A 101 -5.39 11.60 12.08
CA GLN A 101 -4.45 11.44 10.96
C GLN A 101 -3.23 12.29 11.23
N GLU A 102 -2.06 11.67 11.29
CA GLU A 102 -0.78 12.34 11.54
C GLU A 102 0.18 12.04 10.40
N TRP A 103 0.84 13.08 9.90
CA TRP A 103 1.83 12.95 8.83
C TRP A 103 3.21 13.10 9.43
N LEU A 104 4.09 12.16 9.13
CA LEU A 104 5.45 12.11 9.64
C LEU A 104 6.46 12.14 8.49
N ASN A 105 7.60 12.80 8.71
CA ASN A 105 8.77 12.70 7.84
C ASN A 105 9.63 11.46 8.13
N GLU A 106 10.78 11.35 7.47
CA GLU A 106 11.73 10.23 7.63
C GLU A 106 12.31 10.11 9.04
N ASP A 107 12.40 11.24 9.74
CA ASP A 107 12.92 11.35 11.10
C ASP A 107 11.83 11.08 12.16
N GLY A 108 10.57 10.87 11.74
CA GLY A 108 9.42 10.69 12.61
C GLY A 108 8.85 12.00 13.17
N GLU A 109 9.24 13.15 12.61
CA GLU A 109 8.70 14.45 13.01
C GLU A 109 7.38 14.72 12.31
N GLU A 110 6.42 15.28 13.05
CA GLU A 110 5.13 15.69 12.50
C GLU A 110 5.30 16.80 11.45
N ILE A 111 4.66 16.61 10.31
CA ILE A 111 4.62 17.54 9.20
C ILE A 111 3.18 17.83 8.81
N SER A 112 2.99 18.93 8.09
CA SER A 112 1.71 19.18 7.43
C SER A 112 1.45 18.13 6.34
N ARG A 113 0.18 17.74 6.19
CA ARG A 113 -0.30 16.87 5.12
C ARG A 113 0.25 17.30 3.76
N PRO A 114 0.99 16.42 3.05
CA PRO A 114 1.56 16.78 1.75
C PRO A 114 0.50 16.94 0.68
N TYR A 115 0.59 18.02 -0.10
CA TYR A 115 -0.33 18.29 -1.21
C TYR A 115 0.32 17.97 -2.57
N PRO A 116 -0.39 17.30 -3.51
CA PRO A 116 -1.77 16.81 -3.41
C PRO A 116 -1.89 15.34 -2.94
N ASP A 117 -0.77 14.63 -2.80
CA ASP A 117 -0.79 13.18 -2.63
C ASP A 117 -1.30 12.70 -1.25
N GLY A 118 -1.33 13.56 -0.24
CA GLY A 118 -1.85 13.24 1.09
C GLY A 118 -3.33 12.93 1.12
N ASP A 119 -4.16 13.66 0.38
CA ASP A 119 -5.60 13.34 0.26
C ASP A 119 -5.82 11.92 -0.29
N LYS A 120 -4.98 11.52 -1.26
CA LYS A 120 -5.03 10.18 -1.87
C LYS A 120 -4.64 9.10 -0.87
N PHE A 121 -3.59 9.32 -0.07
CA PHE A 121 -3.15 8.35 0.94
C PHE A 121 -4.14 8.21 2.10
N GLU A 122 -4.72 9.32 2.57
CA GLU A 122 -5.78 9.29 3.59
C GLU A 122 -7.00 8.52 3.10
N ALA A 123 -7.41 8.70 1.84
CA ALA A 123 -8.50 7.95 1.25
C ALA A 123 -8.20 6.44 1.13
N ILE A 124 -6.96 6.08 0.77
CA ILE A 124 -6.49 4.69 0.77
C ILE A 124 -6.53 4.12 2.19
N ALA A 125 -6.00 4.84 3.17
CA ALA A 125 -5.97 4.41 4.58
C ALA A 125 -7.38 4.20 5.12
N ALA A 126 -8.28 5.15 4.90
CA ALA A 126 -9.69 5.06 5.29
C ALA A 126 -10.40 3.86 4.66
N SER A 127 -10.06 3.49 3.42
CA SER A 127 -10.64 2.34 2.73
C SER A 127 -10.05 1.00 3.22
N LEU A 128 -8.76 0.97 3.54
CA LEU A 128 -8.08 -0.24 4.02
C LEU A 128 -8.40 -0.56 5.48
N TYR A 129 -8.56 0.45 6.32
CA TYR A 129 -8.79 0.32 7.77
C TYR A 129 -9.90 -0.68 8.14
N PRO A 130 -11.16 -0.55 7.67
CA PRO A 130 -12.23 -1.50 8.04
C PRO A 130 -11.98 -2.92 7.53
N ILE A 131 -11.21 -3.07 6.45
CA ILE A 131 -10.87 -4.38 5.89
C ILE A 131 -9.78 -5.03 6.74
N LEU A 132 -8.78 -4.27 7.17
CA LEU A 132 -7.77 -4.73 8.12
C LEU A 132 -8.40 -5.19 9.44
N GLN A 133 -9.30 -4.40 10.02
CA GLN A 133 -10.04 -4.79 11.23
C GLN A 133 -10.81 -6.10 11.04
N ARG A 134 -11.42 -6.31 9.87
CA ARG A 134 -12.19 -7.52 9.58
C ARG A 134 -11.32 -8.78 9.44
N TYR A 135 -10.21 -8.70 8.72
CA TYR A 135 -9.38 -9.88 8.41
C TYR A 135 -8.25 -10.12 9.42
N PHE A 136 -7.85 -9.07 10.14
CA PHE A 136 -6.76 -9.10 11.11
C PHE A 136 -7.19 -8.40 12.40
N PRO A 137 -8.05 -9.05 13.21
CA PRO A 137 -8.31 -8.60 14.57
C PRO A 137 -7.07 -8.91 15.40
N ILE A 138 -6.25 -7.89 15.66
CA ILE A 138 -4.98 -8.00 16.40
C ILE A 138 -5.08 -7.21 17.70
#